data_AF-A0A968A673-F1
#
_entry.id   AF-A0A968A673-F1
#
_cell.length_a   1.000
_cell.length_b   1.000
_cell.length_c   1.000
_cell.angle_alpha   90.00
_cell.angle_beta   90.00
_cell.angle_gamma   90.00
#
_symmetry.space_group_name_H-M   'P 1'
#
loop_
_entity.id
_entity.type
_entity.pdbx_description
1 polymer ?
#
loop_
_entity_poly.entity_id
_entity_poly.type
_entity_poly.pdbx_seq_one_letter_code
_entity_poly.pdbx_strand_id
1 'polypeptide(L)'
;MMANIIWSGLCLGLVSIFSTSVLFIAIPICVGWLMAPYGMYFLGRPVESEKYSLSEKEYRELRQYARRTWHFFEQYVNEEHSWLPPDNVQEEPYIGAVGRTSPTNMGLALTAVYSAFQRGYITQTEMIDWFEKMLGSMKELDRYRGHFFNWYSTKLGAVLNPNYVSTVDSGNLAAALLVIEQALNQLDKKPWPNPAFWMGLDDT
;
A
#
# COMPACT_ATOMS: atom_id res chain seq x y z
N MET A 1 13.31 -16.18 23.31
CA MET A 1 14.33 -17.08 23.91
C MET A 1 13.72 -18.13 24.84
N MET A 2 12.89 -17.75 25.82
CA MET A 2 12.25 -18.70 26.75
C MET A 2 11.39 -19.77 26.05
N ALA A 3 10.60 -19.39 25.04
CA ALA A 3 9.83 -20.34 24.22
C ALA A 3 10.74 -21.34 23.48
N ASN A 4 11.84 -20.89 22.87
CA ASN A 4 12.77 -21.77 22.14
C ASN A 4 13.43 -22.80 23.07
N ILE A 5 13.77 -22.39 24.30
CA ILE A 5 14.32 -23.29 25.32
C ILE A 5 13.30 -24.35 25.74
N ILE A 6 12.07 -23.93 26.04
CA ILE A 6 10.99 -24.83 26.46
C ILE A 6 10.67 -25.86 25.38
N TRP A 7 10.50 -25.41 24.13
CA TRP A 7 10.15 -26.31 23.02
C TRP A 7 11.29 -27.23 22.61
N SER A 8 12.55 -26.76 22.59
CA SER A 8 13.71 -27.62 22.33
C SER A 8 13.89 -28.67 23.43
N GLY A 9 13.71 -28.29 24.71
CA GLY A 9 13.77 -29.23 25.83
C GLY A 9 12.68 -30.30 25.78
N LEU A 10 11.44 -29.89 25.48
CA LEU A 10 10.30 -30.80 25.33
C LEU A 10 10.48 -31.75 24.14
N CYS A 11 10.97 -31.26 23.01
CA CYS A 11 11.26 -32.08 21.83
C CYS A 11 12.32 -33.16 22.14
N LEU A 12 13.46 -32.76 22.72
CA LEU A 12 14.52 -33.71 23.08
C LEU A 12 14.10 -34.72 24.15
N GLY A 13 13.32 -34.28 25.13
CA GLY A 13 12.76 -35.15 26.17
C GLY A 13 11.77 -36.18 25.63
N LEU A 14 10.90 -35.81 24.68
CA LEU A 14 10.00 -36.76 24.04
C LEU A 14 10.76 -37.74 23.13
N VAL A 15 11.71 -37.26 22.33
CA VAL A 15 12.48 -38.12 21.42
C VAL A 15 13.32 -39.14 22.19
N SER A 16 13.88 -38.78 23.35
CA SER A 16 14.66 -39.71 24.17
C SER A 16 13.82 -40.84 24.77
N ILE A 17 12.53 -40.60 25.05
CA ILE A 17 11.57 -41.59 25.57
C ILE A 17 11.13 -42.57 24.48
N PHE A 18 10.83 -42.08 23.26
CA PHE A 18 10.22 -42.89 22.22
C PHE A 18 11.23 -43.52 21.25
N SER A 19 12.36 -42.87 20.95
CA SER A 19 13.37 -43.40 20.03
C SER A 19 14.72 -42.71 20.18
N THR A 20 15.61 -43.27 21.01
CA THR A 20 16.97 -42.75 21.23
C THR A 20 17.78 -42.66 19.92
N SER A 21 17.50 -43.54 18.96
CA SER A 21 18.12 -43.51 17.63
C SER A 21 17.78 -42.27 16.83
N VAL A 22 16.73 -41.50 17.16
CA VAL A 22 16.35 -40.28 16.42
C VAL A 22 16.99 -39.02 17.01
N LEU A 23 17.65 -39.14 18.16
CA LEU A 23 18.31 -38.00 18.82
C LEU A 23 19.39 -37.35 17.95
N PHE A 24 20.09 -38.13 17.11
CA PHE A 24 21.10 -37.57 16.20
C PHE A 24 20.51 -36.61 15.16
N ILE A 25 19.21 -36.71 14.87
CA ILE A 25 18.47 -35.78 13.98
C ILE A 25 17.87 -34.64 14.80
N ALA A 26 17.27 -34.95 15.96
CA ALA A 26 16.57 -33.97 16.79
C ALA A 26 17.52 -32.92 17.39
N ILE A 27 18.73 -33.32 17.76
CA ILE A 27 19.73 -32.42 18.36
C ILE A 27 20.13 -31.27 17.40
N PRO A 28 20.58 -31.52 16.16
CA PRO A 28 20.88 -30.44 15.21
C PRO A 28 19.71 -29.47 14.98
N ILE A 29 18.47 -29.98 14.88
CA ILE A 29 17.27 -29.16 14.68
C ILE A 29 17.01 -28.28 15.91
N CYS A 30 17.06 -28.85 17.11
CA CYS A 30 16.84 -28.11 18.35
C CYS A 30 17.94 -27.06 18.62
N VAL A 31 19.19 -27.37 18.26
CA VAL A 31 20.30 -26.41 18.30
C VAL A 31 20.07 -25.28 17.31
N GLY A 32 19.67 -25.59 16.07
CA GLY A 32 19.27 -24.58 15.09
C GLY A 32 18.14 -23.67 15.59
N TRP A 33 17.12 -24.25 16.21
CA TRP A 33 15.99 -23.52 16.80
C TRP A 33 16.40 -22.62 17.97
N LEU A 34 17.33 -23.07 18.81
CA LEU A 34 17.90 -22.26 19.90
C LEU A 34 18.76 -21.11 19.38
N MET A 35 19.45 -21.31 18.25
CA MET A 35 20.30 -20.30 17.62
C MET A 35 19.53 -19.32 16.73
N ALA A 36 18.29 -19.64 16.34
CA ALA A 36 17.46 -18.80 15.47
C ALA A 36 17.30 -17.34 15.95
N PRO A 37 17.09 -17.03 17.26
CA PRO A 37 17.02 -15.65 17.74
C PRO A 37 18.31 -14.86 17.51
N TYR A 38 19.47 -15.51 17.61
CA TYR A 38 20.76 -14.88 17.31
C TYR A 38 20.88 -14.60 15.82
N GLY A 39 20.51 -15.56 14.97
CA GLY A 39 20.44 -15.35 13.51
C GLY A 39 19.53 -14.17 13.15
N MET A 40 18.33 -14.11 13.73
CA MET A 40 17.39 -12.99 13.53
C MET A 40 17.95 -11.67 14.04
N TYR A 41 18.68 -11.66 15.16
CA TYR A 41 19.35 -10.45 15.65
C TYR A 41 20.42 -9.96 14.66
N PHE A 42 21.23 -10.86 14.09
CA PHE A 42 22.22 -10.49 13.07
C PHE A 42 21.59 -10.01 11.77
N LEU A 43 20.54 -10.70 11.30
CA LEU A 43 19.79 -10.31 10.10
C LEU A 43 18.97 -9.02 10.28
N GLY A 44 18.53 -8.76 11.51
CA GLY A 44 17.76 -7.57 11.87
C GLY A 44 18.63 -6.35 12.19
N ARG A 45 19.96 -6.45 12.12
CA ARG A 45 20.81 -5.26 12.25
C ARG A 45 20.50 -4.31 11.09
N PRO A 46 20.37 -3.00 11.34
CA PRO A 46 20.21 -2.04 10.27
C PRO A 46 21.41 -2.17 9.35
N VAL A 47 21.15 -2.49 8.08
CA VAL A 47 22.16 -2.35 7.04
C VAL A 47 22.47 -0.86 6.99
N GLU A 48 23.70 -0.47 7.33
CA GLU A 48 24.19 0.88 7.05
C GLU A 48 24.23 1.02 5.53
N SER A 49 23.09 1.43 4.94
CA SER A 49 23.06 1.78 3.53
C SER A 49 23.91 3.01 3.36
N GLU A 50 24.88 2.99 2.46
CA GLU A 50 25.46 4.22 1.93
C GLU A 50 24.30 5.13 1.51
N LYS A 51 24.23 6.33 2.09
CA LYS A 51 23.21 7.31 1.73
C LYS A 51 23.52 7.76 0.30
N TYR A 52 22.95 7.08 -0.67
CA TYR A 52 23.02 7.49 -2.06
C TYR A 52 22.34 8.86 -2.19
N SER A 53 23.13 9.90 -2.45
CA SER A 53 22.61 11.23 -2.74
C SER A 53 22.26 11.29 -4.22
N LEU A 54 20.97 11.44 -4.52
CA LEU A 54 20.50 11.67 -5.87
C LEU A 54 21.16 12.93 -6.43
N SER A 55 21.68 12.83 -7.66
CA SER A 55 22.04 13.99 -8.44
C SER A 55 20.79 14.82 -8.79
N GLU A 56 20.98 16.10 -9.09
CA GLU A 56 19.89 16.98 -9.54
C GLU A 56 19.16 16.43 -10.79
N LYS A 57 19.90 15.71 -11.65
CA LYS A 57 19.34 15.08 -12.84
C LYS A 57 18.40 13.93 -12.47
N GLU A 58 18.85 13.01 -11.62
CA GLU A 58 18.03 11.86 -11.16
C GLU A 58 16.81 12.34 -10.38
N TYR A 59 16.97 13.37 -9.55
CA TYR A 59 15.86 13.98 -8.84
C TYR A 59 14.81 14.53 -9.82
N ARG A 60 15.24 15.24 -10.87
CA ARG A 60 14.34 15.74 -11.92
C ARG A 60 13.65 14.61 -12.70
N GLU A 61 14.37 13.54 -13.02
CA GLU A 61 13.78 12.37 -13.69
C GLU A 61 12.69 11.72 -12.83
N LEU A 62 12.92 11.53 -11.53
CA LEU A 62 11.91 11.01 -10.60
C LEU A 62 10.67 11.90 -10.52
N ARG A 63 10.86 13.22 -10.55
CA ARG A 63 9.74 14.17 -10.58
C ARG A 63 8.91 14.07 -11.87
N GLN A 64 9.56 13.91 -13.01
CA GLN A 64 8.86 13.66 -14.27
C GLN A 64 8.08 12.34 -14.24
N TYR A 65 8.64 11.28 -13.64
CA TYR A 65 7.91 10.02 -13.43
C TYR A 65 6.71 10.21 -12.51
N ALA A 66 6.83 11.00 -11.45
CA ALA A 66 5.71 11.32 -10.58
C ALA A 66 4.60 12.07 -11.34
N ARG A 67 4.94 13.05 -12.18
CA ARG A 67 3.94 13.77 -13.01
C ARG A 67 3.25 12.86 -14.01
N ARG A 68 3.99 11.97 -14.68
CA ARG A 68 3.43 10.96 -15.61
C ARG A 68 2.55 9.94 -14.88
N THR A 69 2.95 9.55 -13.67
CA THR A 69 2.13 8.66 -12.83
C THR A 69 0.86 9.36 -12.38
N TRP A 70 0.90 10.65 -12.04
CA TRP A 70 -0.31 11.43 -11.75
C TRP A 70 -1.24 11.48 -12.96
N HIS A 71 -0.68 11.61 -14.17
CA HIS A 71 -1.47 11.62 -15.40
C HIS A 71 -2.34 10.37 -15.57
N PHE A 72 -1.89 9.19 -15.12
CA PHE A 72 -2.74 7.99 -15.09
C PHE A 72 -4.05 8.24 -14.34
N PHE A 73 -4.01 8.86 -13.16
CA PHE A 73 -5.20 9.11 -12.36
C PHE A 73 -6.09 10.17 -13.02
N GLU A 74 -5.49 11.22 -13.60
CA GLU A 74 -6.23 12.24 -14.37
C GLU A 74 -7.00 11.62 -15.55
N GLN A 75 -6.42 10.61 -16.22
CA GLN A 75 -7.06 9.96 -17.35
C GLN A 75 -8.16 8.97 -16.92
N TYR A 76 -7.91 8.15 -15.90
CA TYR A 76 -8.75 6.98 -15.63
C TYR A 76 -9.66 7.09 -14.41
N VAL A 77 -9.46 8.10 -13.55
CA VAL A 77 -10.32 8.35 -12.39
C VAL A 77 -11.19 9.57 -12.69
N ASN A 78 -12.29 9.32 -13.39
CA ASN A 78 -13.18 10.36 -13.90
C ASN A 78 -14.65 9.96 -13.74
N GLU A 79 -15.55 10.81 -14.20
CA GLU A 79 -17.00 10.59 -14.08
C GLU A 79 -17.50 9.29 -14.73
N GLU A 80 -16.94 8.86 -15.87
CA GLU A 80 -17.33 7.60 -16.54
C GLU A 80 -17.09 6.37 -15.63
N HIS A 81 -16.08 6.47 -14.77
CA HIS A 81 -15.68 5.42 -13.85
C HIS A 81 -16.09 5.71 -12.41
N SER A 82 -17.12 6.54 -12.21
CA SER A 82 -17.62 6.95 -10.88
C SER A 82 -16.51 7.51 -9.99
N TRP A 83 -15.49 8.15 -10.56
CA TRP A 83 -14.31 8.62 -9.84
C TRP A 83 -13.59 7.51 -9.05
N LEU A 84 -13.66 6.26 -9.50
CA LEU A 84 -12.97 5.12 -8.91
C LEU A 84 -11.85 4.64 -9.84
N PRO A 85 -10.65 4.31 -9.31
CA PRO A 85 -9.53 3.88 -10.13
C PRO A 85 -9.73 2.48 -10.71
N PRO A 86 -9.33 2.23 -11.97
CA PRO A 86 -9.33 0.89 -12.51
C PRO A 86 -8.29 0.02 -11.80
N ASP A 87 -8.49 -1.29 -11.86
CA ASP A 87 -7.55 -2.27 -11.33
C ASP A 87 -6.26 -2.34 -12.13
N ASN A 88 -6.40 -2.28 -13.44
CA ASN A 88 -5.27 -2.21 -14.36
C ASN A 88 -5.67 -1.51 -15.64
N VAL A 89 -4.67 -0.97 -16.32
CA VAL A 89 -4.74 -0.51 -17.70
C VAL A 89 -3.76 -1.34 -18.49
N GLN A 90 -4.21 -1.96 -19.57
CA GLN A 90 -3.35 -2.78 -20.41
C GLN A 90 -3.14 -2.13 -21.78
N GLU A 91 -1.87 -1.81 -22.06
CA GLU A 91 -1.45 -1.18 -23.31
C GLU A 91 -1.11 -2.20 -24.39
N GLU A 92 -0.51 -3.34 -24.02
CA GLU A 92 -0.07 -4.36 -24.97
C GLU A 92 -0.42 -5.79 -24.52
N PRO A 93 -1.26 -6.53 -25.28
CA PRO A 93 -2.13 -6.03 -26.36
C PRO A 93 -3.16 -5.02 -25.81
N TYR A 94 -3.57 -4.06 -26.62
CA TYR A 94 -4.45 -2.97 -26.15
C TYR A 94 -5.83 -3.49 -25.71
N ILE A 95 -6.11 -3.36 -24.40
CA ILE A 95 -7.43 -3.59 -23.80
C ILE A 95 -7.94 -2.30 -23.14
N GLY A 96 -7.03 -1.41 -22.73
CA GLY A 96 -7.37 -0.19 -22.00
C GLY A 96 -7.63 -0.47 -20.51
N ALA A 97 -8.39 0.43 -19.88
CA ALA A 97 -8.73 0.35 -18.46
C ALA A 97 -9.78 -0.74 -18.20
N VAL A 98 -9.49 -1.65 -17.27
CA VAL A 98 -10.48 -2.61 -16.81
C VAL A 98 -11.50 -1.89 -15.93
N GLY A 99 -12.79 -2.06 -16.22
CA GLY A 99 -13.91 -1.43 -15.52
C GLY A 99 -14.21 -1.98 -14.13
N ARG A 100 -13.18 -2.30 -13.34
CA ARG A 100 -13.29 -2.78 -11.96
C ARG A 100 -12.29 -2.11 -11.03
N THR A 101 -12.61 -2.03 -9.74
CA THR A 101 -11.73 -1.49 -8.69
C THR A 101 -11.74 -2.38 -7.44
N SER A 102 -10.76 -2.15 -6.56
CA SER A 102 -10.61 -2.83 -5.26
C SER A 102 -10.39 -1.82 -4.14
N PRO A 103 -10.56 -2.21 -2.86
CA PRO A 103 -10.26 -1.32 -1.73
C PRO A 103 -8.81 -0.85 -1.71
N THR A 104 -7.87 -1.71 -2.13
CA THR A 104 -6.46 -1.32 -2.29
C THR A 104 -6.32 -0.19 -3.31
N ASN A 105 -6.95 -0.33 -4.49
CA ASN A 105 -6.84 0.66 -5.55
C ASN A 105 -7.46 2.00 -5.14
N MET A 106 -8.62 1.97 -4.47
CA MET A 106 -9.27 3.15 -3.91
C MET A 106 -8.34 3.89 -2.93
N GLY A 107 -7.69 3.16 -2.01
CA GLY A 107 -6.71 3.72 -1.07
C GLY A 107 -5.51 4.34 -1.77
N LEU A 108 -4.93 3.64 -2.76
CA LEU A 108 -3.79 4.14 -3.53
C LEU A 108 -4.14 5.43 -4.30
N ALA A 109 -5.31 5.49 -4.94
CA ALA A 109 -5.73 6.69 -5.65
C ALA A 109 -5.92 7.89 -4.71
N LEU A 110 -6.50 7.70 -3.50
CA LEU A 110 -6.59 8.77 -2.50
C LEU A 110 -5.19 9.28 -2.12
N THR A 111 -4.22 8.39 -1.89
CA THR A 111 -2.83 8.79 -1.61
C THR A 111 -2.15 9.49 -2.78
N ALA A 112 -2.50 9.11 -4.02
CA ALA A 112 -1.99 9.75 -5.23
C ALA A 112 -2.50 11.19 -5.37
N VAL A 113 -3.79 11.43 -5.10
CA VAL A 113 -4.39 12.79 -5.08
C VAL A 113 -3.65 13.69 -4.09
N TYR A 114 -3.43 13.24 -2.85
CA TYR A 114 -2.68 14.05 -1.88
C TYR A 114 -1.23 14.27 -2.32
N SER A 115 -0.59 13.27 -2.92
CA SER A 115 0.77 13.38 -3.43
C SER A 115 0.85 14.39 -4.58
N ALA A 116 -0.14 14.42 -5.48
CA ALA A 116 -0.23 15.40 -6.56
C ALA A 116 -0.36 16.83 -6.01
N PHE A 117 -1.18 17.03 -4.98
CA PHE A 117 -1.24 18.30 -4.26
C PHE A 117 0.12 18.66 -3.66
N GLN A 118 0.77 17.75 -2.94
CA GLN A 118 2.08 18.01 -2.33
C GLN A 118 3.17 18.35 -3.36
N ARG A 119 3.08 17.81 -4.58
CA ARG A 119 3.99 18.08 -5.68
C ARG A 119 3.63 19.34 -6.49
N GLY A 120 2.53 20.00 -6.15
CA GLY A 120 2.09 21.22 -6.82
C GLY A 120 1.41 20.97 -8.18
N TYR A 121 0.99 19.73 -8.47
CA TYR A 121 0.30 19.39 -9.72
C TYR A 121 -1.17 19.82 -9.72
N ILE A 122 -1.77 19.88 -8.54
CA ILE A 122 -3.14 20.35 -8.31
C ILE A 122 -3.17 21.31 -7.13
N THR A 123 -4.13 22.23 -7.14
CA THR A 123 -4.43 23.14 -6.05
C THR A 123 -5.11 22.42 -4.88
N GLN A 124 -5.17 23.09 -3.72
CA GLN A 124 -5.88 22.55 -2.57
C GLN A 124 -7.39 22.37 -2.85
N THR A 125 -8.00 23.29 -3.59
CA THR A 125 -9.42 23.20 -3.96
C THR A 125 -9.68 22.01 -4.87
N GLU A 126 -8.83 21.79 -5.89
CA GLU A 126 -8.92 20.61 -6.75
C GLU A 126 -8.75 19.32 -5.95
N MET A 127 -7.76 19.25 -5.06
CA MET A 127 -7.57 18.08 -4.19
C MET A 127 -8.81 17.77 -3.34
N ILE A 128 -9.47 18.79 -2.79
CA ILE A 128 -10.72 18.62 -2.02
C ILE A 128 -11.83 18.08 -2.94
N ASP A 129 -12.02 18.66 -4.11
CA ASP A 129 -13.02 18.20 -5.10
C ASP A 129 -12.78 16.73 -5.50
N TRP A 130 -11.53 16.34 -5.75
CA TRP A 130 -11.14 14.95 -5.97
C TRP A 130 -11.55 14.03 -4.82
N PHE A 131 -11.26 14.43 -3.56
CA PHE A 131 -11.65 13.63 -2.40
C PHE A 131 -13.16 13.55 -2.21
N GLU A 132 -13.90 14.63 -2.39
CA GLU A 132 -15.35 14.63 -2.29
C GLU A 132 -15.99 13.68 -3.30
N LYS A 133 -15.53 13.71 -4.55
CA LYS A 133 -16.00 12.82 -5.61
C LYS A 133 -15.66 11.36 -5.31
N MET A 134 -14.41 11.06 -5.00
CA MET A 134 -13.96 9.69 -4.72
C MET A 134 -14.64 9.10 -3.48
N LEU A 135 -14.61 9.81 -2.35
CA LEU A 135 -15.22 9.37 -1.09
C LEU A 135 -16.74 9.31 -1.20
N GLY A 136 -17.35 10.22 -1.97
CA GLY A 136 -18.76 10.19 -2.32
C GLY A 136 -19.12 8.89 -3.01
N SER A 137 -18.43 8.52 -4.09
CA SER A 137 -18.65 7.25 -4.78
C SER A 137 -18.42 6.04 -3.88
N MET A 138 -17.36 6.04 -3.06
CA MET A 138 -17.08 4.98 -2.09
C MET A 138 -18.19 4.82 -1.04
N LYS A 139 -18.91 5.89 -0.72
CA LYS A 139 -20.02 5.86 0.25
C LYS A 139 -21.21 5.06 -0.27
N GLU A 140 -21.47 5.14 -1.57
CA GLU A 140 -22.61 4.48 -2.23
C GLU A 140 -22.36 3.00 -2.54
N LEU A 141 -21.12 2.51 -2.43
CA LEU A 141 -20.78 1.11 -2.65
C LEU A 141 -21.34 0.21 -1.54
N ASP A 142 -21.96 -0.91 -1.94
CA ASP A 142 -22.43 -1.96 -1.03
C ASP A 142 -21.29 -2.51 -0.18
N ARG A 143 -21.57 -2.81 1.10
CA ARG A 143 -20.57 -3.30 2.07
C ARG A 143 -21.08 -4.52 2.83
N TYR A 144 -20.16 -5.42 3.17
CA TYR A 144 -20.42 -6.52 4.08
C TYR A 144 -19.94 -6.17 5.49
N ARG A 145 -20.87 -5.92 6.41
CA ARG A 145 -20.56 -5.58 7.82
C ARG A 145 -19.55 -4.43 7.96
N GLY A 146 -19.67 -3.41 7.10
CA GLY A 146 -18.78 -2.26 7.06
C GLY A 146 -17.52 -2.45 6.22
N HIS A 147 -17.19 -3.67 5.78
CA HIS A 147 -16.08 -3.93 4.86
C HIS A 147 -16.52 -3.79 3.40
N PHE A 148 -15.64 -3.19 2.60
CA PHE A 148 -15.77 -3.24 1.15
C PHE A 148 -15.50 -4.67 0.63
N PHE A 149 -16.21 -5.06 -0.42
CA PHE A 149 -15.91 -6.24 -1.21
C PHE A 149 -14.62 -6.06 -2.00
N ASN A 150 -14.03 -7.16 -2.46
CA ASN A 150 -12.77 -7.10 -3.18
C ASN A 150 -12.90 -6.44 -4.55
N TRP A 151 -14.06 -6.56 -5.20
CA TRP A 151 -14.26 -6.11 -6.57
C TRP A 151 -15.59 -5.37 -6.75
N TYR A 152 -15.50 -4.18 -7.34
CA TYR A 152 -16.64 -3.40 -7.79
C TYR A 152 -16.48 -3.02 -9.24
N SER A 153 -17.59 -2.91 -9.98
CA SER A 153 -17.59 -2.26 -11.28
C SER A 153 -17.41 -0.75 -11.11
N THR A 154 -16.45 -0.15 -11.81
CA THR A 154 -16.28 1.32 -11.78
C THR A 154 -17.38 2.05 -12.56
N LYS A 155 -18.02 1.40 -13.52
CA LYS A 155 -19.12 1.98 -14.32
C LYS A 155 -20.47 1.92 -13.62
N LEU A 156 -20.73 0.84 -12.87
CA LEU A 156 -22.04 0.58 -12.28
C LEU A 156 -22.06 0.75 -10.75
N GLY A 157 -20.91 0.83 -10.09
CA GLY A 157 -20.82 0.78 -8.62
C GLY A 157 -21.22 -0.58 -8.01
N ALA A 158 -21.57 -1.57 -8.84
CA ALA A 158 -22.05 -2.87 -8.40
C ALA A 158 -20.93 -3.79 -7.94
N VAL A 159 -21.20 -4.61 -6.92
CA VAL A 159 -20.30 -5.68 -6.46
C VAL A 159 -20.15 -6.73 -7.57
N LEU A 160 -18.92 -7.17 -7.82
CA LEU A 160 -18.61 -8.19 -8.82
C LEU A 160 -18.42 -9.57 -8.17
N ASN A 161 -18.87 -10.61 -8.88
CA ASN A 161 -18.65 -11.99 -8.47
C ASN A 161 -17.20 -12.44 -8.72
N PRO A 162 -16.61 -13.25 -7.81
CA PRO A 162 -17.19 -13.73 -6.55
C PRO A 162 -17.22 -12.63 -5.48
N ASN A 163 -18.32 -12.58 -4.72
CA ASN A 163 -18.49 -11.61 -3.64
C ASN A 163 -17.73 -12.08 -2.39
N TYR A 164 -16.55 -11.54 -2.16
CA TYR A 164 -15.78 -11.79 -0.93
C TYR A 164 -15.12 -10.52 -0.39
N VAL A 165 -14.74 -10.58 0.88
CA VAL A 165 -13.97 -9.54 1.56
C VAL A 165 -12.53 -10.01 1.70
N SER A 166 -11.59 -9.19 1.22
CA SER A 166 -10.16 -9.36 1.49
C SER A 166 -9.79 -8.54 2.72
N THR A 167 -9.23 -9.21 3.73
CA THR A 167 -8.70 -8.54 4.93
C THR A 167 -7.45 -7.73 4.60
N VAL A 168 -6.68 -8.15 3.58
CA VAL A 168 -5.50 -7.43 3.10
C VAL A 168 -5.93 -6.10 2.47
N ASP A 169 -6.92 -6.13 1.58
CA ASP A 169 -7.42 -4.94 0.90
C ASP A 169 -8.11 -3.98 1.87
N SER A 170 -8.87 -4.52 2.83
CA SER A 170 -9.42 -3.72 3.93
C SER A 170 -8.31 -3.04 4.73
N GLY A 171 -7.22 -3.76 5.02
CA GLY A 171 -6.06 -3.22 5.73
C GLY A 171 -5.33 -2.13 4.93
N ASN A 172 -5.12 -2.34 3.63
CA ASN A 172 -4.50 -1.36 2.73
C ASN A 172 -5.32 -0.06 2.67
N LEU A 173 -6.63 -0.18 2.50
CA LEU A 173 -7.52 0.99 2.49
C LEU A 173 -7.50 1.70 3.85
N ALA A 174 -7.58 0.98 4.95
CA ALA A 174 -7.53 1.57 6.28
C ALA A 174 -6.22 2.34 6.52
N ALA A 175 -5.08 1.77 6.11
CA ALA A 175 -3.78 2.44 6.20
C ALA A 175 -3.74 3.71 5.35
N ALA A 176 -4.25 3.67 4.11
CA ALA A 176 -4.35 4.85 3.25
C ALA A 176 -5.22 5.94 3.88
N LEU A 177 -6.39 5.59 4.42
CA LEU A 177 -7.29 6.56 5.07
C LEU A 177 -6.65 7.21 6.30
N LEU A 178 -5.92 6.46 7.13
CA LEU A 178 -5.17 7.01 8.27
C LEU A 178 -4.08 8.00 7.81
N VAL A 179 -3.36 7.68 6.72
CA VAL A 179 -2.38 8.59 6.14
C VAL A 179 -3.04 9.87 5.63
N ILE A 180 -4.18 9.77 4.95
CA ILE A 180 -4.92 10.92 4.43
C ILE A 180 -5.48 11.78 5.56
N GLU A 181 -6.10 11.18 6.58
CA GLU A 181 -6.59 11.91 7.76
C GLU A 181 -5.45 12.72 8.41
N GLN A 182 -4.32 12.08 8.66
CA GLN A 182 -3.17 12.72 9.28
C GLN A 182 -2.54 13.80 8.37
N ALA A 183 -2.61 13.62 7.06
CA ALA A 183 -2.19 14.59 6.06
C ALA A 183 -3.08 15.84 6.04
N LEU A 184 -4.41 15.65 6.05
CA LEU A 184 -5.40 16.72 6.08
C LEU A 184 -5.32 17.53 7.38
N ASN A 185 -5.13 16.87 8.53
CA ASN A 185 -4.92 17.53 9.84
C ASN A 185 -3.67 18.41 9.90
N GLN A 186 -2.75 18.29 8.93
CA GLN A 186 -1.55 19.12 8.84
C GLN A 186 -1.67 20.27 7.84
N LEU A 187 -2.76 20.36 7.06
CA LEU A 187 -2.92 21.39 6.03
C LEU A 187 -2.92 22.81 6.61
N ASP A 188 -3.63 23.04 7.72
CA ASP A 188 -3.71 24.36 8.37
C ASP A 188 -2.35 24.90 8.86
N LYS A 189 -1.34 24.02 8.96
CA LYS A 189 0.01 24.37 9.39
C LYS A 189 0.94 24.71 8.23
N LYS A 190 0.50 24.50 6.98
CA LYS A 190 1.33 24.72 5.80
C LYS A 190 1.13 26.15 5.24
N PRO A 191 2.18 26.76 4.70
CA PRO A 191 2.08 28.07 4.06
C PRO A 191 1.16 28.01 2.83
N TRP A 192 0.34 29.05 2.69
CA TRP A 192 -0.53 29.28 1.53
C TRP A 192 -0.02 30.49 0.72
N PRO A 193 0.12 30.39 -0.62
CA PRO A 193 -0.13 29.20 -1.45
C PRO A 193 0.94 28.12 -1.26
N ASN A 194 0.64 26.88 -1.68
CA ASN A 194 1.57 25.75 -1.60
C ASN A 194 2.91 26.08 -2.28
N PRO A 195 4.06 26.08 -1.56
CA PRO A 195 5.36 26.43 -2.13
C PRO A 195 5.79 25.52 -3.30
N ALA A 196 5.29 24.28 -3.33
CA ALA A 196 5.60 23.33 -4.39
C ALA A 196 4.93 23.68 -5.73
N PHE A 197 4.01 24.65 -5.77
CA PHE A 197 3.30 25.06 -6.98
C PHE A 197 4.26 25.39 -8.14
N TRP A 198 5.26 26.24 -7.89
CA TRP A 198 6.23 26.63 -8.91
C TRP A 198 7.04 25.46 -9.42
N MET A 199 7.49 24.61 -8.49
CA MET A 199 8.21 23.39 -8.86
C MET A 199 7.30 22.50 -9.72
N GLY A 200 6.03 22.31 -9.35
CA GLY A 200 5.08 21.47 -10.07
C GLY A 200 4.89 21.89 -11.53
N LEU A 201 4.95 23.19 -11.82
CA LEU A 201 4.93 23.72 -13.19
C LEU A 201 6.18 23.34 -14.01
N ASP A 202 7.34 23.20 -13.37
CA ASP A 202 8.56 22.75 -14.04
C ASP A 202 8.55 21.25 -14.39
N ASP A 203 7.61 20.48 -13.84
CA ASP A 203 7.47 19.03 -14.13
C ASP A 203 6.58 18.74 -15.34
N THR A 204 5.82 19.74 -15.82
CA THR A 204 4.90 19.64 -16.97
C THR A 204 5.55 20.15 -18.26
#